data_AF-A0A939G1F6-F1
#
_entry.id   AF-A0A939G1F6-F1
#
_cell.length_a   1.000
_cell.length_b   1.000
_cell.length_c   1.000
_cell.angle_alpha   90.00
_cell.angle_beta   90.00
_cell.angle_gamma   90.00
#
_symmetry.space_group_name_H-M   'P 1'
#
loop_
_entity.id
_entity.type
_entity.pdbx_description
1 polymer ?
#
loop_
_entity_poly.entity_id
_entity_poly.type
_entity_poly.pdbx_seq_one_letter_code
_entity_poly.pdbx_strand_id
1 'polypeptide(L)'
;TGQGLSGEIAAGSAAAKAEGRAAASAGDDLAEAEASAARNAEQPGVQRASEDGSAGARSTRKLSLRERYLGKTPGKKSKTGKAVIARMKKDGKIRVNPKTGATEFKASNNEWYDLSRADMAHKTDAVTWWNETGRSYGAKAPEVRQWMLNSDNYYLELDSINRSQGAILGQTQTYLPPLK
;
A
#
# COMPACT_ATOMS: atom_id res chain seq x y z
N THR A 1 -21.78 0.21 67.27
CA THR A 1 -22.85 1.23 67.37
C THR A 1 -22.37 2.46 66.63
N GLY A 2 -22.89 2.92 65.50
CA GLY A 2 -24.08 2.60 64.71
C GLY A 2 -24.33 3.84 63.84
N GLN A 3 -24.74 3.60 62.58
CA GLN A 3 -25.39 4.55 61.65
C GLN A 3 -24.50 5.69 61.11
N GLY A 4 -24.45 6.01 59.81
CA GLY A 4 -25.29 5.63 58.67
C GLY A 4 -25.89 6.87 58.01
N LEU A 5 -26.02 6.80 56.67
CA LEU A 5 -26.82 7.65 55.76
C LEU A 5 -26.18 9.00 55.35
N SER A 6 -26.38 9.57 54.17
CA SER A 6 -26.86 9.20 52.82
C SER A 6 -26.99 10.53 52.06
N GLY A 7 -26.94 10.51 50.73
CA GLY A 7 -27.36 11.65 49.88
C GLY A 7 -26.31 11.99 48.83
N GLU A 8 -26.33 11.47 47.60
CA GLU A 8 -27.34 11.51 46.52
C GLU A 8 -26.88 12.45 45.38
N ILE A 9 -27.25 11.98 44.20
CA ILE A 9 -26.88 12.30 42.82
C ILE A 9 -27.25 13.72 42.35
N ALA A 10 -26.49 14.24 41.37
CA ALA A 10 -27.06 15.08 40.32
C ALA A 10 -26.20 15.01 39.04
N ALA A 11 -26.76 14.35 38.03
CA ALA A 11 -26.35 14.44 36.64
C ALA A 11 -26.71 15.84 36.08
N GLY A 12 -25.86 16.37 35.21
CA GLY A 12 -26.09 17.63 34.50
C GLY A 12 -25.54 17.58 33.09
N SER A 13 -26.39 17.19 32.14
CA SER A 13 -26.22 17.32 30.69
C SER A 13 -25.91 18.76 30.28
N ALA A 14 -25.01 18.93 29.30
CA ALA A 14 -25.12 20.00 28.31
C ALA A 14 -24.43 19.58 27.00
N ALA A 15 -25.24 19.10 26.07
CA ALA A 15 -24.93 19.09 24.64
C ALA A 15 -25.08 20.51 24.10
N ALA A 16 -24.11 21.00 23.33
CA ALA A 16 -24.28 22.16 22.47
C ALA A 16 -23.64 21.90 21.10
N LYS A 17 -24.55 21.74 20.14
CA LYS A 17 -24.38 21.63 18.70
C LYS A 17 -24.00 22.99 18.12
N ALA A 18 -23.02 23.03 17.22
CA ALA A 18 -22.82 24.18 16.31
C ALA A 18 -22.49 23.66 14.92
N GLU A 19 -23.52 23.65 14.06
CA GLU A 19 -23.42 23.52 12.61
C GLU A 19 -23.34 24.91 11.97
N GLY A 20 -22.60 25.00 10.86
CA GLY A 20 -22.88 25.94 9.76
C GLY A 20 -21.95 27.16 9.65
N ARG A 21 -21.15 27.21 8.57
CA ARG A 21 -21.48 28.05 7.39
C ARG A 21 -20.56 27.73 6.21
N ALA A 22 -21.18 27.54 5.05
CA ALA A 22 -20.55 27.41 3.74
C ALA A 22 -20.09 28.77 3.18
N ALA A 23 -19.09 28.75 2.31
CA ALA A 23 -18.90 29.75 1.27
C ALA A 23 -18.26 29.09 0.04
N ALA A 24 -19.02 29.05 -1.04
CA ALA A 24 -18.59 28.72 -2.39
C ALA A 24 -17.94 29.95 -3.05
N SER A 25 -17.05 29.73 -4.02
CA SER A 25 -17.08 30.47 -5.28
C SER A 25 -16.29 29.71 -6.34
N ALA A 26 -17.02 29.34 -7.39
CA ALA A 26 -16.54 29.05 -8.72
C ALA A 26 -16.74 30.31 -9.59
N GLY A 27 -15.93 30.44 -10.63
CA GLY A 27 -16.07 31.35 -11.79
C GLY A 27 -14.88 31.08 -12.71
N ASP A 28 -15.09 30.48 -13.89
CA ASP A 28 -15.33 31.15 -15.19
C ASP A 28 -14.04 31.85 -15.70
N ASP A 29 -13.52 31.77 -16.92
CA ASP A 29 -13.88 31.17 -18.21
C ASP A 29 -12.75 31.54 -19.23
N LEU A 30 -12.67 30.83 -20.38
CA LEU A 30 -12.20 31.26 -21.75
C LEU A 30 -10.73 31.75 -21.97
N ALA A 31 -9.85 31.18 -22.82
CA ALA A 31 -9.82 30.83 -24.26
C ALA A 31 -9.19 31.91 -25.20
N GLU A 32 -8.59 31.42 -26.31
CA GLU A 32 -7.97 32.09 -27.49
C GLU A 32 -6.54 32.68 -27.35
N ALA A 33 -5.62 32.68 -28.33
CA ALA A 33 -5.62 32.30 -29.76
C ALA A 33 -4.19 32.11 -30.33
N GLU A 34 -4.06 31.17 -31.29
CA GLU A 34 -3.36 31.21 -32.59
C GLU A 34 -2.02 31.98 -32.80
N ALA A 35 -0.95 31.27 -33.19
CA ALA A 35 -0.45 31.03 -34.57
C ALA A 35 0.47 32.16 -35.11
N SER A 36 1.66 31.88 -35.64
CA SER A 36 1.83 31.48 -37.05
C SER A 36 3.31 31.34 -37.46
N ALA A 37 3.49 30.63 -38.58
CA ALA A 37 4.63 30.62 -39.53
C ALA A 37 5.69 29.53 -39.35
N ALA A 38 6.11 28.75 -40.36
CA ALA A 38 5.67 28.58 -41.74
C ALA A 38 6.40 27.34 -42.34
N ARG A 39 5.62 26.44 -42.96
CA ARG A 39 5.78 25.91 -44.33
C ARG A 39 6.95 24.96 -44.71
N ASN A 40 6.54 23.72 -45.01
CA ASN A 40 6.70 22.98 -46.29
C ASN A 40 8.06 22.33 -46.66
N ALA A 41 8.09 21.00 -46.80
CA ALA A 41 8.59 20.28 -48.00
C ALA A 41 8.60 18.74 -47.82
N GLU A 42 7.99 18.07 -48.81
CA GLU A 42 8.18 16.72 -49.38
C GLU A 42 9.27 15.77 -48.84
N GLN A 43 8.93 14.47 -48.74
CA GLN A 43 9.86 13.34 -48.50
C GLN A 43 10.75 13.02 -49.71
N PRO A 44 11.94 12.39 -49.53
CA PRO A 44 12.01 10.95 -49.81
C PRO A 44 12.99 10.16 -48.90
N GLY A 45 12.82 8.84 -48.92
CA GLY A 45 13.44 7.90 -47.98
C GLY A 45 14.96 7.72 -48.06
N VAL A 46 15.51 7.36 -46.90
CA VAL A 46 16.78 6.64 -46.75
C VAL A 46 16.62 5.67 -45.58
N GLN A 47 16.73 4.39 -45.90
CA GLN A 47 16.78 3.30 -44.93
C GLN A 47 18.07 3.45 -44.11
N ARG A 48 17.98 3.39 -42.77
CA ARG A 48 19.13 3.00 -41.94
C ARG A 48 18.70 2.35 -40.62
N ALA A 49 19.02 1.06 -40.57
CA ALA A 49 19.50 0.28 -39.44
C ALA A 49 18.78 0.46 -38.10
N SER A 50 17.93 -0.53 -37.83
CA SER A 50 17.52 -0.98 -36.51
C SER A 50 18.68 -1.01 -35.50
N GLU A 51 18.62 -0.11 -34.52
CA GLU A 51 19.28 -0.30 -33.23
C GLU A 51 18.38 -1.16 -32.37
N ASP A 52 18.82 -2.41 -32.24
CA ASP A 52 18.31 -3.48 -31.39
C ASP A 52 18.00 -2.96 -29.98
N GLY A 53 16.73 -2.59 -29.79
CA GLY A 53 16.15 -2.46 -28.48
C GLY A 53 16.27 -3.80 -27.79
N SER A 54 17.21 -3.90 -26.85
CA SER A 54 17.30 -5.00 -25.90
C SER A 54 16.00 -5.06 -25.10
N ALA A 55 15.00 -5.67 -25.72
CA ALA A 55 13.77 -6.11 -25.12
C ALA A 55 14.19 -7.17 -24.12
N GLY A 56 14.48 -6.72 -22.89
CA GLY A 56 14.91 -7.56 -21.79
C GLY A 56 14.07 -8.81 -21.76
N ALA A 57 14.71 -9.95 -22.04
CA ALA A 57 14.07 -11.24 -22.12
C ALA A 57 13.18 -11.41 -20.87
N ARG A 58 11.85 -11.37 -21.06
CA ARG A 58 10.91 -11.64 -19.98
C ARG A 58 11.19 -13.07 -19.54
N SER A 59 11.90 -13.21 -18.42
CA SER A 59 12.13 -14.47 -17.73
C SER A 59 10.81 -15.24 -17.72
N THR A 60 10.76 -16.37 -18.43
CA THR A 60 9.58 -17.26 -18.52
C THR A 60 9.34 -18.02 -17.22
N ARG A 61 9.79 -17.47 -16.08
CA ARG A 61 9.60 -18.07 -14.76
C ARG A 61 8.12 -18.27 -14.52
N LYS A 62 7.75 -19.54 -14.29
CA LYS A 62 6.41 -19.91 -13.87
C LYS A 62 6.08 -19.11 -12.61
N LEU A 63 5.00 -18.33 -12.67
CA LEU A 63 4.52 -17.57 -11.52
C LEU A 63 4.17 -18.55 -10.39
N SER A 64 4.56 -18.16 -9.18
CA SER A 64 4.10 -18.80 -7.95
C SER A 64 2.56 -18.79 -7.89
N LEU A 65 1.97 -19.73 -7.15
CA LEU A 65 0.51 -19.76 -6.94
C LEU A 65 0.02 -18.44 -6.35
N ARG A 66 0.79 -17.87 -5.41
CA ARG A 66 0.52 -16.55 -4.83
C ARG A 66 0.40 -15.48 -5.91
N GLU A 67 1.40 -15.36 -6.78
CA GLU A 67 1.37 -14.33 -7.83
C GLU A 67 0.31 -14.59 -8.89
N ARG A 68 -0.02 -15.86 -9.14
CA ARG A 68 -1.10 -16.25 -10.04
C ARG A 68 -2.47 -15.87 -9.48
N TYR A 69 -2.71 -16.13 -8.20
CA TYR A 69 -4.01 -15.97 -7.55
C TYR A 69 -4.22 -14.57 -6.99
N LEU A 70 -3.23 -13.99 -6.34
CA LEU A 70 -3.34 -12.69 -5.68
C LEU A 70 -2.65 -11.57 -6.46
N GLY A 71 -1.59 -11.88 -7.22
CA GLY A 71 -0.74 -10.89 -7.89
C GLY A 71 0.51 -10.53 -7.09
N LYS A 72 1.22 -9.46 -7.48
CA LYS A 72 2.46 -9.01 -6.82
C LYS A 72 2.16 -8.23 -5.54
N THR A 73 3.07 -8.34 -4.55
CA THR A 73 3.01 -7.53 -3.33
C THR A 73 3.36 -6.09 -3.72
N PRO A 74 2.61 -5.08 -3.25
CA PRO A 74 2.99 -3.70 -3.46
C PRO A 74 4.39 -3.43 -2.91
N GLY A 75 5.23 -2.75 -3.69
CA GLY A 75 6.55 -2.33 -3.24
C GLY A 75 6.50 -1.07 -2.36
N LYS A 76 7.55 -0.81 -1.59
CA LYS A 76 7.67 0.38 -0.70
C LYS A 76 7.46 1.72 -1.43
N LYS A 77 7.88 1.80 -2.70
CA LYS A 77 7.76 3.01 -3.55
C LYS A 77 6.39 3.15 -4.23
N SER A 78 5.51 2.15 -4.14
CA SER A 78 4.15 2.20 -4.71
C SER A 78 3.23 3.12 -3.90
N LYS A 79 2.04 3.44 -4.43
CA LYS A 79 1.01 4.21 -3.69
C LYS A 79 0.69 3.57 -2.33
N THR A 80 0.45 2.25 -2.31
CA THR A 80 0.21 1.47 -1.08
C THR A 80 1.41 1.53 -0.13
N GLY A 81 2.63 1.31 -0.62
CA GLY A 81 3.84 1.35 0.20
C GLY A 81 4.10 2.72 0.82
N LYS A 82 3.88 3.80 0.07
CA LYS A 82 3.97 5.18 0.56
C LYS A 82 2.95 5.45 1.68
N ALA A 83 1.71 4.97 1.53
CA ALA A 83 0.69 5.09 2.56
C ALA A 83 1.07 4.33 3.85
N VAL A 84 1.66 3.13 3.73
CA VAL A 84 2.20 2.38 4.88
C VAL A 84 3.30 3.17 5.60
N ILE A 85 4.27 3.69 4.84
CA ILE A 85 5.38 4.48 5.40
C ILE A 85 4.85 5.74 6.09
N ALA A 86 3.90 6.45 5.47
CA ALA A 86 3.31 7.65 6.05
C ALA A 86 2.59 7.35 7.37
N ARG A 87 1.79 6.27 7.42
CA ARG A 87 1.14 5.82 8.66
C ARG A 87 2.17 5.44 9.72
N MET A 88 3.17 4.62 9.38
CA MET A 88 4.19 4.21 10.35
C MET A 88 5.05 5.37 10.85
N LYS A 89 5.26 6.41 10.05
CA LYS A 89 5.89 7.67 10.49
C LYS A 89 5.01 8.40 11.50
N LYS A 90 3.70 8.48 11.27
CA LYS A 90 2.74 9.05 12.23
C LYS A 90 2.69 8.26 13.54
N ASP A 91 2.83 6.94 13.46
CA ASP A 91 2.84 6.04 14.62
C ASP A 91 4.18 6.04 15.38
N GLY A 92 5.17 6.85 14.97
CA GLY A 92 6.50 6.89 15.59
C GLY A 92 7.34 5.63 15.34
N LYS A 93 6.98 4.80 14.36
CA LYS A 93 7.69 3.58 13.98
C LYS A 93 8.69 3.79 12.83
N ILE A 94 8.80 5.01 12.31
CA ILE A 94 9.81 5.43 11.35
C ILE A 94 10.44 6.73 11.84
N ARG A 95 11.78 6.81 11.80
CA ARG A 95 12.54 7.99 12.22
C ARG A 95 13.70 8.26 11.26
N VAL A 96 14.28 9.44 11.38
CA VAL A 96 15.59 9.74 10.78
C VAL A 96 16.64 9.61 11.88
N ASN A 97 17.65 8.79 11.66
CA ASN A 97 18.77 8.65 12.59
C ASN A 97 19.58 9.95 12.57
N PRO A 98 19.75 10.66 13.71
CA PRO A 98 20.43 11.96 13.75
C PRO A 98 21.93 11.86 13.46
N LYS A 99 22.54 10.67 13.62
CA LYS A 99 23.98 10.46 13.39
C LYS A 99 24.29 10.15 11.93
N THR A 100 23.43 9.37 11.27
CA THR A 100 23.68 8.88 9.90
C THR A 100 22.82 9.58 8.86
N GLY A 101 21.74 10.25 9.25
CA GLY A 101 20.73 10.80 8.34
C GLY A 101 19.86 9.72 7.67
N ALA A 102 20.08 8.44 7.96
CA ALA A 102 19.33 7.34 7.37
C ALA A 102 17.90 7.28 7.93
N THR A 103 16.95 6.91 7.07
CA THR A 103 15.59 6.61 7.52
C THR A 103 15.55 5.19 8.06
N GLU A 104 15.16 5.04 9.32
CA GLU A 104 15.04 3.77 10.03
C GLU A 104 13.56 3.45 10.31
N PHE A 105 13.24 2.17 10.41
CA PHE A 105 11.95 1.68 10.89
C PHE A 105 12.14 0.76 12.09
N LYS A 106 11.13 0.70 12.97
CA LYS A 106 11.10 -0.20 14.12
C LYS A 106 10.46 -1.53 13.71
N ALA A 107 11.23 -2.62 13.74
CA ALA A 107 10.76 -3.98 13.44
C ALA A 107 10.01 -4.61 14.63
N SER A 108 9.42 -5.80 14.44
CA SER A 108 8.65 -6.49 15.50
C SER A 108 9.49 -6.91 16.70
N ASN A 109 10.80 -7.11 16.53
CA ASN A 109 11.74 -7.33 17.62
C ASN A 109 12.08 -6.07 18.43
N ASN A 110 11.40 -4.94 18.16
CA ASN A 110 11.59 -3.64 18.79
C ASN A 110 12.92 -2.94 18.50
N GLU A 111 13.72 -3.44 17.56
CA GLU A 111 14.96 -2.82 17.13
C GLU A 111 14.74 -1.92 15.90
N TRP A 112 15.66 -0.96 15.73
CA TRP A 112 15.65 -0.02 14.61
C TRP A 112 16.57 -0.51 13.50
N TYR A 113 16.07 -0.53 12.28
CA TYR A 113 16.81 -0.95 11.09
C TYR A 113 16.61 0.04 9.95
N ASP A 114 17.57 0.09 9.03
CA ASP A 114 17.44 0.88 7.80
C ASP A 114 16.21 0.46 6.99
N LEU A 115 15.50 1.45 6.43
CA LEU A 115 14.33 1.24 5.59
C LEU A 115 14.63 0.35 4.35
N SER A 116 15.90 0.25 3.95
CA SER A 116 16.35 -0.65 2.88
C SER A 116 16.10 -2.12 3.21
N ARG A 117 16.23 -2.50 4.49
CA ARG A 117 16.02 -3.86 5.02
C ARG A 117 14.56 -4.20 5.32
N ALA A 118 13.65 -3.24 5.13
CA ALA A 118 12.23 -3.46 5.32
C ALA A 118 11.61 -4.21 4.15
N ASP A 119 10.80 -5.23 4.39
CA ASP A 119 9.86 -5.80 3.42
C ASP A 119 8.42 -5.39 3.76
N MET A 120 7.55 -5.41 2.75
CA MET A 120 6.10 -5.19 2.93
C MET A 120 5.45 -6.48 3.45
N ALA A 121 5.34 -6.59 4.77
CA ALA A 121 4.73 -7.72 5.45
C ALA A 121 3.21 -7.56 5.52
N HIS A 122 2.45 -8.65 5.33
CA HIS A 122 1.02 -8.61 5.55
C HIS A 122 0.72 -8.76 7.04
N LYS A 123 -0.35 -8.11 7.52
CA LYS A 123 -0.88 -8.34 8.87
C LYS A 123 -1.59 -9.69 9.00
N THR A 124 -2.27 -10.09 7.94
CA THR A 124 -2.86 -11.42 7.79
C THR A 124 -2.17 -12.11 6.63
N ASP A 125 -1.64 -13.30 6.87
CA ASP A 125 -0.90 -14.03 5.84
C ASP A 125 -1.71 -14.21 4.55
N ALA A 126 -1.06 -13.99 3.42
CA ALA A 126 -1.72 -14.03 2.12
C ALA A 126 -2.31 -15.41 1.77
N VAL A 127 -1.69 -16.50 2.23
CA VAL A 127 -2.20 -17.87 2.00
C VAL A 127 -3.41 -18.16 2.89
N THR A 128 -3.38 -17.74 4.15
CA THR A 128 -4.49 -17.86 5.09
C THR A 128 -5.70 -17.10 4.57
N TRP A 129 -5.54 -15.82 4.25
CA TRP A 129 -6.64 -15.01 3.70
C TRP A 129 -7.18 -15.54 2.38
N TRP A 130 -6.30 -16.04 1.49
CA TRP A 130 -6.72 -16.67 0.25
C TRP A 130 -7.58 -17.92 0.49
N ASN A 131 -7.12 -18.82 1.36
CA ASN A 131 -7.80 -20.08 1.63
C ASN A 131 -9.15 -19.88 2.34
N GLU A 132 -9.26 -18.87 3.20
CA GLU A 132 -10.49 -18.57 3.94
C GLU A 132 -11.48 -17.72 3.14
N THR A 133 -10.98 -16.73 2.40
CA THR A 133 -11.82 -15.68 1.80
C THR A 133 -11.54 -15.54 0.30
N GLY A 134 -10.29 -15.27 -0.08
CA GLY A 134 -9.91 -14.84 -1.42
C GLY A 134 -10.31 -15.81 -2.54
N ARG A 135 -10.21 -17.12 -2.31
CA ARG A 135 -10.52 -18.14 -3.32
C ARG A 135 -11.97 -18.16 -3.76
N SER A 136 -12.89 -17.63 -2.96
CA SER A 136 -14.32 -17.51 -3.29
C SER A 136 -14.62 -16.40 -4.31
N TYR A 137 -13.73 -15.42 -4.45
CA TYR A 137 -13.83 -14.36 -5.45
C TYR A 137 -13.22 -14.77 -6.81
N GLY A 138 -12.21 -15.64 -6.78
CA GLY A 138 -11.48 -16.08 -7.98
C GLY A 138 -10.10 -15.42 -8.11
N ALA A 139 -9.24 -16.01 -8.93
CA ALA A 139 -7.87 -15.54 -9.10
C ALA A 139 -7.84 -14.11 -9.70
N LYS A 140 -7.19 -13.18 -9.00
CA LYS A 140 -7.05 -11.76 -9.36
C LYS A 140 -8.37 -11.02 -9.58
N ALA A 141 -9.46 -11.51 -9.00
CA ALA A 141 -10.72 -10.78 -8.96
C ALA A 141 -10.53 -9.37 -8.36
N PRO A 142 -11.37 -8.39 -8.71
CA PRO A 142 -11.27 -7.02 -8.20
C PRO A 142 -11.12 -6.95 -6.67
N GLU A 143 -11.86 -7.76 -5.93
CA GLU A 143 -11.86 -7.84 -4.47
C GLU A 143 -10.51 -8.33 -3.93
N VAL A 144 -9.93 -9.36 -4.57
CA VAL A 144 -8.60 -9.87 -4.24
C VAL A 144 -7.53 -8.81 -4.48
N ARG A 145 -7.65 -8.06 -5.58
CA ARG A 145 -6.71 -6.98 -5.90
C ARG A 145 -6.88 -5.78 -4.98
N GLN A 146 -8.10 -5.45 -4.58
CA GLN A 146 -8.39 -4.40 -3.61
C GLN A 146 -7.80 -4.76 -2.24
N TRP A 147 -7.96 -6.00 -1.78
CA TRP A 147 -7.31 -6.47 -0.54
C TRP A 147 -5.78 -6.38 -0.63
N MET A 148 -5.20 -6.84 -1.73
CA MET A 148 -3.75 -6.78 -1.99
C MET A 148 -3.17 -5.37 -2.10
N LEU A 149 -3.99 -4.36 -2.41
CA LEU A 149 -3.54 -2.97 -2.58
C LEU A 149 -3.94 -2.07 -1.41
N ASN A 150 -4.72 -2.58 -0.46
CA ASN A 150 -5.10 -1.85 0.74
C ASN A 150 -3.88 -1.74 1.68
N SER A 151 -3.45 -0.51 1.95
CA SER A 151 -2.29 -0.24 2.83
C SER A 151 -2.51 -0.67 4.27
N ASP A 152 -3.76 -0.81 4.72
CA ASP A 152 -4.07 -1.24 6.08
C ASP A 152 -3.83 -2.72 6.33
N ASN A 153 -3.65 -3.50 5.26
CA ASN A 153 -3.25 -4.91 5.35
C ASN A 153 -1.74 -5.11 5.52
N TYR A 154 -0.95 -4.03 5.54
CA TYR A 154 0.51 -4.09 5.53
C TYR A 154 1.16 -3.34 6.68
N TYR A 155 2.38 -3.75 7.01
CA TYR A 155 3.36 -2.99 7.77
C TYR A 155 4.77 -3.28 7.23
N LEU A 156 5.78 -2.55 7.74
CA LEU A 156 7.17 -2.81 7.41
C LEU A 156 7.79 -3.73 8.45
N GLU A 157 8.40 -4.82 7.99
CA GLU A 157 9.08 -5.80 8.81
C GLU A 157 10.50 -6.02 8.31
N LEU A 158 11.41 -6.45 9.20
CA LEU A 158 12.74 -6.87 8.80
C LEU A 158 12.67 -8.02 7.79
N ASP A 159 13.36 -7.88 6.66
CA ASP A 159 13.42 -8.87 5.59
C ASP A 159 13.68 -10.31 6.08
N SER A 160 14.64 -10.49 6.99
CA SER A 160 14.98 -11.78 7.59
C SER A 160 13.80 -12.39 8.35
N ILE A 161 13.13 -11.60 9.19
CA ILE A 161 11.98 -12.05 9.99
C ILE A 161 10.80 -12.38 9.08
N ASN A 162 10.43 -11.46 8.19
CA ASN A 162 9.32 -11.62 7.26
C ASN A 162 9.49 -12.86 6.36
N ARG A 163 10.71 -13.09 5.84
CA ARG A 163 10.99 -14.24 4.97
C ARG A 163 11.03 -15.54 5.74
N SER A 164 11.57 -15.55 6.96
CA SER A 164 11.57 -16.72 7.84
C SER A 164 10.14 -17.14 8.19
N GLN A 165 9.29 -16.19 8.59
CA GLN A 165 7.87 -16.45 8.85
C GLN A 165 7.16 -17.02 7.62
N GLY A 166 7.40 -16.44 6.43
CA GLY A 166 6.86 -16.97 5.18
C GLY A 166 7.34 -18.39 4.84
N ALA A 167 8.59 -18.73 5.16
CA ALA A 167 9.14 -20.06 4.95
C ALA A 167 8.51 -21.10 5.89
N ILE A 168 8.34 -20.76 7.18
CA ILE A 168 7.66 -21.60 8.17
C ILE A 168 6.20 -21.81 7.76
N LEU A 169 5.51 -20.74 7.36
CA LEU A 169 4.12 -20.83 6.91
C LEU A 169 3.98 -21.68 5.64
N GLY A 170 4.94 -21.60 4.72
CA GLY A 170 4.96 -22.43 3.51
C GLY A 170 5.16 -23.93 3.78
N GLN A 171 5.62 -24.32 4.98
CA GLN A 171 5.71 -25.72 5.40
C GLN A 171 4.36 -26.26 5.89
N THR A 172 3.46 -25.39 6.36
CA THR A 172 2.18 -25.79 6.97
C THR A 172 0.97 -25.45 6.09
N GLN A 173 1.10 -24.49 5.18
CA GLN A 173 0.01 -24.02 4.33
C GLN A 173 0.40 -23.92 2.87
N THR A 174 -0.54 -24.30 2.01
CA THR A 174 -0.45 -24.13 0.54
C THR A 174 -1.69 -23.44 0.00
N TYR A 175 -1.53 -22.77 -1.15
CA TYR A 175 -2.65 -22.10 -1.81
C TYR A 175 -3.58 -23.13 -2.45
N LEU A 176 -4.83 -23.15 -2.02
CA LEU A 176 -5.88 -23.97 -2.61
C LEU A 176 -6.34 -23.37 -3.97
N PRO A 177 -6.89 -24.17 -4.90
CA PRO A 177 -7.38 -23.64 -6.17
C PRO A 177 -8.56 -22.66 -5.98
N PRO A 178 -8.77 -21.72 -6.92
CA PRO A 178 -9.93 -20.84 -6.90
C PRO A 178 -11.24 -21.63 -7.06
N LEU A 179 -12.32 -21.09 -6.50
CA LEU A 179 -13.67 -21.69 -6.59
C LEU A 179 -14.51 -21.14 -7.75
N LYS A 180 -14.02 -20.09 -8.42
CA LYS A 180 -14.64 -19.41 -9.55
C LYS A 180 -13.62 -19.24 -10.66
#